data_AF-A0A6I6D2P0-F1
#
_entry.id   AF-A0A6I6D2P0-F1
#
_cell.length_a   1.000
_cell.length_b   1.000
_cell.length_c   1.000
_cell.angle_alpha   90.00
_cell.angle_beta   90.00
_cell.angle_gamma   90.00
#
_symmetry.space_group_name_H-M   'P 1'
#
loop_
_entity.id
_entity.type
_entity.pdbx_description
1 polymer ?
#
loop_
_entity_poly.entity_id
_entity_poly.type
_entity_poly.pdbx_seq_one_letter_code
_entity_poly.pdbx_strand_id
1 'polypeptide(L)'
;MGRRAPPGAGSNTPSSDHRETLEFSRSVNILQPPFHSRPHLAGRCQRASMSTPNIIRPEGWLYHLSHTDLDGYGAQYMVDQTDQRCHFFNADYRDINNAIDEIIGRIVKGGEPAGLLITDLNLTLDQARALDKRVTKCKVPIELQLLDHHATGADCAEAFDWYYLDTERCASLLAFDAVADQFDEGKRELMRQRAEFIDVGDRWLRDHDDFRRAIYLIGLVMQDDHLAPPLKDLKRAYRFHVMEAFFRSHESGESLEAFERQLFEVRKAFLKGRVEKRVFNDENLPLNDKFHMLSASVLDEDFVPVLEIEGVRTGVFFNWPHDVWRGVIMDMMEVRGQIDMAMGIRGNGRLSLRANPGVNAGEISARYFGGGGHPGAAGGELKDTRLRDLAHAVSAIQKTLEKTPTGGER
;
A
#
# COMPACT_ATOMS: atom_id res chain seq x y z
N MET A 1 -61.21 34.66 -18.75
CA MET A 1 -61.31 34.34 -17.32
C MET A 1 -59.88 34.19 -16.80
N GLY A 2 -59.23 35.28 -16.35
CA GLY A 2 -59.04 35.65 -14.94
C GLY A 2 -57.84 34.86 -14.35
N ARG A 3 -56.76 35.41 -13.78
CA ARG A 3 -56.32 36.75 -13.37
C ARG A 3 -54.77 36.78 -13.39
N ARG A 4 -54.14 37.81 -13.98
CA ARG A 4 -53.23 38.82 -13.36
C ARG A 4 -52.28 38.33 -12.24
N ALA A 5 -51.00 38.08 -12.58
CA ALA A 5 -49.79 38.94 -12.42
C ALA A 5 -49.75 40.02 -11.29
N PRO A 6 -48.62 40.70 -11.01
CA PRO A 6 -47.20 40.31 -10.80
C PRO A 6 -46.59 41.06 -9.55
N PRO A 7 -45.45 41.80 -9.58
CA PRO A 7 -44.03 41.41 -9.36
C PRO A 7 -43.34 42.22 -8.22
N GLY A 8 -42.01 42.14 -8.10
CA GLY A 8 -41.19 43.32 -7.77
C GLY A 8 -40.01 43.10 -6.83
N ALA A 9 -38.80 43.26 -7.36
CA ALA A 9 -37.55 43.43 -6.63
C ALA A 9 -37.36 44.90 -6.20
N GLY A 10 -36.57 45.14 -5.14
CA GLY A 10 -36.09 46.48 -4.77
C GLY A 10 -35.28 46.50 -3.47
N SER A 11 -34.07 47.04 -3.56
CA SER A 11 -33.02 47.19 -2.54
C SER A 11 -33.31 48.23 -1.45
N ASN A 12 -32.63 48.13 -0.30
CA ASN A 12 -31.79 49.19 0.33
C ASN A 12 -31.48 48.89 1.83
N THR A 13 -30.20 48.95 2.19
CA THR A 13 -29.63 49.27 3.54
C THR A 13 -29.75 50.80 3.81
N PRO A 14 -29.55 51.39 5.03
CA PRO A 14 -28.62 50.98 6.11
C PRO A 14 -29.00 51.30 7.60
N SER A 15 -28.07 50.93 8.50
CA SER A 15 -27.69 51.45 9.85
C SER A 15 -28.62 51.32 11.08
N SER A 16 -28.12 50.70 12.16
CA SER A 16 -27.60 51.38 13.36
C SER A 16 -27.47 50.44 14.58
N ASP A 17 -26.42 50.71 15.37
CA ASP A 17 -26.05 50.29 16.72
C ASP A 17 -27.12 49.66 17.65
N HIS A 18 -26.70 48.63 18.40
CA HIS A 18 -26.69 48.69 19.87
C HIS A 18 -25.83 47.57 20.49
N ARG A 19 -24.94 47.98 21.40
CA ARG A 19 -24.16 47.15 22.35
C ARG A 19 -25.10 46.43 23.33
N GLU A 20 -24.77 45.20 23.71
CA GLU A 20 -24.90 44.78 25.12
C GLU A 20 -23.97 43.60 25.45
N THR A 21 -23.18 43.83 26.50
CA THR A 21 -22.26 42.94 27.22
C THR A 21 -23.02 41.99 28.14
N LEU A 22 -22.59 40.72 28.25
CA LEU A 22 -22.92 39.86 29.39
C LEU A 22 -21.72 38.98 29.75
N GLU A 23 -21.04 39.37 30.83
CA GLU A 23 -20.14 38.53 31.62
C GLU A 23 -20.92 37.39 32.29
N PHE A 24 -20.33 36.19 32.36
CA PHE A 24 -20.68 35.22 33.40
C PHE A 24 -19.42 34.55 33.94
N SER A 25 -18.97 35.08 35.08
CA SER A 25 -18.08 34.41 36.02
C SER A 25 -18.85 33.31 36.76
N ARG A 26 -18.29 32.09 36.83
CA ARG A 26 -18.47 31.18 37.97
C ARG A 26 -17.24 30.31 38.17
N SER A 27 -16.50 30.68 39.20
CA SER A 27 -15.50 29.87 39.90
C SER A 27 -16.17 28.63 40.52
N VAL A 28 -15.55 27.47 40.37
CA VAL A 28 -15.83 26.29 41.20
C VAL A 28 -14.50 25.78 41.73
N ASN A 29 -14.26 26.04 43.02
CA ASN A 29 -13.23 25.42 43.83
C ASN A 29 -13.64 23.97 44.13
N ILE A 30 -12.83 23.00 43.74
CA ILE A 30 -12.89 21.64 44.30
C ILE A 30 -11.50 21.32 44.87
N LEU A 31 -11.44 21.25 46.20
CA LEU A 31 -10.33 20.76 46.99
C LEU A 31 -10.20 19.24 46.81
N GLN A 32 -9.00 18.75 46.49
CA GLN A 32 -8.59 17.37 46.74
C GLN A 32 -7.14 17.31 47.30
N PRO A 33 -6.81 16.29 48.12
CA PRO A 33 -5.83 16.36 49.20
C PRO A 33 -4.39 16.00 48.77
N PRO A 34 -3.37 16.23 49.63
CA PRO A 34 -1.96 16.07 49.25
C PRO A 34 -1.56 14.59 49.26
N PHE A 35 -1.01 14.09 48.16
CA PHE A 35 -0.34 12.79 48.13
C PHE A 35 1.16 12.95 48.27
N HIS A 36 1.68 12.28 49.30
CA HIS A 36 3.07 12.22 49.69
C HIS A 36 3.98 11.72 48.57
N SER A 37 5.09 12.45 48.41
CA SER A 37 6.29 12.06 47.70
C SER A 37 6.94 10.81 48.31
N ARG A 38 7.19 9.80 47.47
CA ARG A 38 8.26 8.81 47.66
C ARG A 38 9.16 8.82 46.42
N PRO A 39 10.49 8.82 46.58
CA PRO A 39 11.40 8.88 45.45
C PRO A 39 11.47 7.49 44.79
N HIS A 40 11.03 7.41 43.54
CA HIS A 40 11.47 6.30 42.69
C HIS A 40 12.94 6.55 42.33
N LEU A 41 13.81 5.63 42.74
CA LEU A 41 15.15 5.47 42.21
C LEU A 41 15.06 5.22 40.70
N ALA A 42 15.09 6.31 39.93
CA ALA A 42 15.41 6.27 38.52
C ALA A 42 16.91 6.00 38.39
N GLY A 43 17.28 4.74 38.19
CA GLY A 43 18.55 4.41 37.58
C GLY A 43 18.60 5.07 36.21
N ARG A 44 19.31 6.19 36.11
CA ARG A 44 19.67 6.81 34.84
C ARG A 44 20.54 5.80 34.07
N CYS A 45 19.93 5.03 33.18
CA CYS A 45 20.62 4.57 32.00
C CYS A 45 20.59 5.74 31.01
N GLN A 46 21.53 6.66 31.16
CA GLN A 46 21.86 7.62 30.10
C GLN A 46 22.49 6.80 28.96
N ARG A 47 21.68 6.19 28.10
CA ARG A 47 22.14 5.88 26.75
C ARG A 47 22.40 7.22 26.09
N ALA A 48 23.64 7.45 25.67
CA ALA A 48 23.95 8.58 24.81
C ALA A 48 22.93 8.60 23.66
N SER A 49 22.39 9.77 23.35
CA SER A 49 21.60 10.00 22.14
C SER A 49 22.45 9.53 20.96
N MET A 50 22.23 8.29 20.51
CA MET A 50 22.87 7.78 19.31
C MET A 50 22.10 8.43 18.17
N SER A 51 22.74 9.38 17.49
CA SER A 51 22.23 9.92 16.24
C SER A 51 21.87 8.76 15.31
N THR A 52 20.78 8.89 14.55
CA THR A 52 20.38 7.90 13.56
C THR A 52 21.57 7.56 12.66
N PRO A 53 21.91 6.27 12.47
CA PRO A 53 23.02 5.90 11.61
C PRO A 53 22.71 6.30 10.17
N ASN A 54 23.74 6.72 9.43
CA ASN A 54 23.61 6.93 7.99
C ASN A 54 23.15 5.63 7.32
N ILE A 55 22.39 5.76 6.24
CA ILE A 55 21.92 4.63 5.44
C ILE A 55 23.11 3.85 4.87
N ILE A 56 22.99 2.52 4.84
CA ILE A 56 23.95 1.66 4.15
C ILE A 56 24.00 1.96 2.65
N ARG A 57 25.18 1.86 2.04
CA ARG A 57 25.43 2.21 0.63
C ARG A 57 26.18 1.08 -0.08
N PRO A 58 25.48 -0.01 -0.42
CA PRO A 58 26.10 -1.13 -1.11
C PRO A 58 26.59 -0.72 -2.51
N GLU A 59 27.62 -1.39 -3.03
CA GLU A 59 28.09 -1.21 -4.41
C GLU A 59 27.02 -1.58 -5.44
N GLY A 60 26.21 -2.62 -5.16
CA GLY A 60 25.09 -3.05 -5.98
C GLY A 60 23.79 -2.34 -5.61
N TRP A 61 22.72 -3.11 -5.40
CA TRP A 61 21.40 -2.59 -5.11
C TRP A 61 21.11 -2.55 -3.60
N LEU A 62 20.41 -1.51 -3.15
CA LEU A 62 19.71 -1.50 -1.88
C LEU A 62 18.35 -2.19 -2.05
N TYR A 63 18.02 -3.13 -1.17
CA TYR A 63 16.70 -3.75 -1.06
C TYR A 63 16.05 -3.24 0.21
N HIS A 64 15.00 -2.43 0.08
CA HIS A 64 14.36 -1.74 1.19
C HIS A 64 12.97 -2.34 1.47
N LEU A 65 12.89 -3.14 2.53
CA LEU A 65 11.66 -3.70 3.06
C LEU A 65 11.06 -2.75 4.11
N SER A 66 9.78 -2.40 3.96
CA SER A 66 9.07 -1.55 4.92
C SER A 66 7.64 -2.05 5.20
N HIS A 67 6.94 -1.43 6.15
CA HIS A 67 5.53 -1.73 6.39
C HIS A 67 4.63 -1.21 5.24
N THR A 68 3.31 -1.36 5.39
CA THR A 68 2.30 -1.11 4.35
C THR A 68 1.41 0.10 4.62
N ASP A 69 1.60 0.80 5.73
CA ASP A 69 0.88 2.02 6.08
C ASP A 69 1.65 3.29 5.63
N LEU A 70 1.22 4.46 6.11
CA LEU A 70 1.87 5.72 5.74
C LEU A 70 3.31 5.78 6.21
N ASP A 71 3.64 5.28 7.39
CA ASP A 71 5.01 5.37 7.91
C ASP A 71 5.93 4.42 7.14
N GLY A 72 5.45 3.21 6.86
CA GLY A 72 6.17 2.25 6.03
C GLY A 72 6.45 2.78 4.61
N TYR A 73 5.44 3.33 3.93
CA TYR A 73 5.63 3.98 2.63
C TYR A 73 6.41 5.29 2.71
N GLY A 74 6.28 6.03 3.81
CA GLY A 74 6.99 7.28 4.09
C GLY A 74 8.50 7.06 4.20
N ALA A 75 8.93 6.02 4.90
CA ALA A 75 10.33 5.62 4.95
C ALA A 75 10.90 5.34 3.55
N GLN A 76 10.16 4.62 2.71
CA GLN A 76 10.58 4.36 1.32
C GLN A 76 10.61 5.63 0.48
N TYR A 77 9.64 6.52 0.70
CA TYR A 77 9.58 7.80 0.02
C TYR A 77 10.80 8.67 0.32
N MET A 78 11.30 8.68 1.57
CA MET A 78 12.54 9.41 1.91
C MET A 78 13.75 8.87 1.15
N VAL A 79 13.89 7.55 1.05
CA VAL A 79 14.99 6.90 0.32
C VAL A 79 14.87 7.14 -1.19
N ASP A 80 13.65 7.11 -1.75
CA ASP A 80 13.35 7.38 -3.16
C ASP A 80 13.72 8.80 -3.60
N GLN A 81 13.88 9.74 -2.66
CA GLN A 81 14.36 11.09 -2.97
C GLN A 81 15.87 11.16 -3.19
N THR A 82 16.62 10.08 -2.99
CA THR A 82 18.07 10.04 -3.20
C THR A 82 18.42 9.48 -4.59
N ASP A 83 19.70 9.55 -4.98
CA ASP A 83 20.21 8.88 -6.20
C ASP A 83 20.55 7.39 -5.95
N GLN A 84 20.19 6.85 -4.77
CA GLN A 84 20.51 5.49 -4.40
C GLN A 84 19.70 4.48 -5.24
N ARG A 85 20.40 3.51 -5.83
CA ARG A 85 19.78 2.41 -6.57
C ARG A 85 19.03 1.49 -5.59
N CYS A 86 17.71 1.56 -5.60
CA CYS A 86 16.87 0.86 -4.63
C CYS A 86 15.78 -0.02 -5.28
N HIS A 87 15.52 -1.18 -4.67
CA HIS A 87 14.33 -2.01 -4.89
C HIS A 87 13.49 -2.04 -3.61
N PHE A 88 12.24 -1.61 -3.71
CA PHE A 88 11.35 -1.50 -2.56
C PHE A 88 10.43 -2.72 -2.41
N PHE A 89 10.22 -3.14 -1.16
CA PHE A 89 9.36 -4.24 -0.77
C PHE A 89 8.48 -3.82 0.39
N ASN A 90 7.27 -4.37 0.48
CA ASN A 90 6.39 -4.10 1.61
C ASN A 90 5.89 -5.43 2.17
N ALA A 91 5.78 -5.50 3.49
CA ALA A 91 5.19 -6.64 4.18
C ALA A 91 4.28 -6.18 5.32
N ASP A 92 3.26 -6.97 5.59
CA ASP A 92 2.64 -6.98 6.91
C ASP A 92 3.44 -7.89 7.85
N TYR A 93 3.11 -7.87 9.14
CA TYR A 93 3.79 -8.68 10.15
C TYR A 93 3.77 -10.20 9.89
N ARG A 94 2.78 -10.71 9.15
CA ARG A 94 2.64 -12.13 8.85
C ARG A 94 3.53 -12.54 7.67
N ASP A 95 3.84 -11.60 6.80
CA ASP A 95 4.55 -11.82 5.54
C ASP A 95 6.04 -11.44 5.57
N ILE A 96 6.57 -10.92 6.69
CA ILE A 96 7.97 -10.50 6.83
C ILE A 96 8.95 -11.58 6.32
N ASN A 97 8.79 -12.83 6.78
CA ASN A 97 9.70 -13.92 6.39
C ASN A 97 9.61 -14.22 4.89
N ASN A 98 8.41 -14.20 4.30
CA ASN A 98 8.21 -14.42 2.88
C ASN A 98 8.88 -13.30 2.05
N ALA A 99 8.77 -12.04 2.50
CA ALA A 99 9.42 -10.91 1.86
C ALA A 99 10.95 -10.98 1.96
N ILE A 100 11.49 -11.34 3.12
CA ILE A 100 12.93 -11.58 3.31
C ILE A 100 13.42 -12.72 2.40
N ASP A 101 12.65 -13.80 2.29
CA ASP A 101 12.96 -14.92 1.40
C ASP A 101 13.04 -14.49 -0.06
N GLU A 102 12.07 -13.70 -0.51
CA GLU A 102 12.03 -13.12 -1.85
C GLU A 102 13.24 -12.22 -2.10
N ILE A 103 13.54 -11.30 -1.19
CA ILE A 103 14.64 -10.34 -1.30
C ILE A 103 15.98 -11.07 -1.38
N ILE A 104 16.26 -11.99 -0.46
CA ILE A 104 17.53 -12.74 -0.46
C ILE A 104 17.62 -13.61 -1.73
N GLY A 105 16.51 -14.18 -2.19
CA GLY A 105 16.46 -14.90 -3.47
C GLY A 105 16.86 -14.02 -4.65
N ARG A 106 16.35 -12.78 -4.70
CA ARG A 106 16.71 -11.80 -5.74
C ARG A 106 18.19 -11.39 -5.66
N ILE A 107 18.70 -11.12 -4.47
CA ILE A 107 20.12 -10.77 -4.26
C ILE A 107 21.03 -11.91 -4.75
N VAL A 108 20.76 -13.15 -4.32
CA VAL A 108 21.56 -14.32 -4.71
C VAL A 108 21.51 -14.56 -6.21
N LYS A 109 20.34 -14.37 -6.83
CA LYS A 109 20.19 -14.49 -8.29
C LYS A 109 20.95 -13.38 -9.04
N GLY A 110 20.98 -12.17 -8.50
CA GLY A 110 21.74 -11.04 -9.06
C GLY A 110 23.25 -11.25 -8.97
N GLY A 111 23.74 -11.84 -7.86
CA GLY A 111 25.15 -12.19 -7.69
C GLY A 111 26.07 -11.01 -7.35
N GLU A 112 25.52 -9.82 -7.10
CA GLU A 112 26.25 -8.59 -6.76
C GLU A 112 26.12 -8.26 -5.27
N PRO A 113 27.15 -7.69 -4.61
CA PRO A 113 27.04 -7.18 -3.25
C PRO A 113 25.84 -6.25 -3.10
N ALA A 114 25.04 -6.47 -2.06
CA ALA A 114 23.77 -5.76 -1.88
C ALA A 114 23.60 -5.27 -0.45
N GLY A 115 22.66 -4.35 -0.26
CA GLY A 115 22.21 -3.89 1.05
C GLY A 115 20.79 -4.38 1.29
N LEU A 116 20.48 -4.79 2.50
CA LEU A 116 19.12 -5.03 2.98
C LEU A 116 18.81 -4.02 4.08
N LEU A 117 17.94 -3.07 3.76
CA LEU A 117 17.37 -2.12 4.71
C LEU A 117 15.97 -2.58 5.11
N ILE A 118 15.71 -2.65 6.41
CA ILE A 118 14.37 -2.90 6.96
C ILE A 118 13.94 -1.66 7.75
N THR A 119 12.74 -1.15 7.50
CA THR A 119 12.15 -0.05 8.27
C THR A 119 10.76 -0.39 8.74
N ASP A 120 10.33 0.19 9.86
CA ASP A 120 8.94 0.09 10.36
C ASP A 120 8.44 -1.35 10.59
N LEU A 121 9.36 -2.29 10.81
CA LEU A 121 9.05 -3.70 10.96
C LEU A 121 9.94 -4.28 12.05
N ASN A 122 9.36 -4.51 13.22
CA ASN A 122 10.07 -5.20 14.27
C ASN A 122 10.21 -6.70 13.97
N LEU A 123 11.36 -7.25 14.33
CA LEU A 123 11.61 -8.69 14.25
C LEU A 123 11.53 -9.32 15.63
N THR A 124 11.00 -10.54 15.70
CA THR A 124 11.24 -11.39 16.88
C THR A 124 12.73 -11.78 16.94
N LEU A 125 13.22 -12.10 18.14
CA LEU A 125 14.62 -12.50 18.33
C LEU A 125 15.01 -13.71 17.47
N ASP A 126 14.08 -14.65 17.27
CA ASP A 126 14.29 -15.82 16.41
C ASP A 126 14.34 -15.46 14.93
N GLN A 127 13.49 -14.53 14.47
CA GLN A 127 13.57 -13.99 13.10
C GLN A 127 14.89 -13.26 12.88
N ALA A 128 15.31 -12.40 13.82
CA ALA A 128 16.57 -11.67 13.74
C ALA A 128 17.78 -12.63 13.68
N ARG A 129 17.84 -13.64 14.56
CA ARG A 129 18.88 -14.69 14.53
C ARG A 129 18.89 -15.48 13.22
N ALA A 130 17.71 -15.80 12.69
CA ALA A 130 17.59 -16.53 11.43
C ALA A 130 18.07 -15.69 10.24
N LEU A 131 17.71 -14.40 10.21
CA LEU A 131 18.13 -13.44 9.20
C LEU A 131 19.64 -13.23 9.25
N ASP A 132 20.19 -12.91 10.43
CA ASP A 132 21.62 -12.68 10.65
C ASP A 132 22.45 -13.87 10.16
N LYS A 133 22.12 -15.09 10.63
CA LYS A 133 22.76 -16.33 10.19
C LYS A 133 22.67 -16.53 8.67
N ARG A 134 21.56 -16.16 8.05
CA ARG A 134 21.36 -16.32 6.60
C ARG A 134 22.18 -15.31 5.81
N VAL A 135 22.22 -14.06 6.24
CA VAL A 135 23.03 -12.98 5.67
C VAL A 135 24.52 -13.36 5.78
N THR A 136 25.00 -13.76 6.96
CA THR A 136 26.41 -14.16 7.16
C THR A 136 26.82 -15.36 6.32
N LYS A 137 25.91 -16.30 6.07
CA LYS A 137 26.17 -17.51 5.27
C LYS A 137 25.93 -17.31 3.77
N CYS A 138 25.43 -16.15 3.36
CA CYS A 138 25.17 -15.88 1.97
C CYS A 138 26.51 -15.82 1.21
N LYS A 139 26.56 -16.42 0.01
CA LYS A 139 27.76 -16.34 -0.84
C LYS A 139 27.97 -14.95 -1.41
N VAL A 140 26.87 -14.20 -1.55
CA VAL A 140 26.87 -12.81 -1.98
C VAL A 140 26.92 -11.95 -0.72
N PRO A 141 27.86 -10.98 -0.60
CA PRO A 141 27.90 -10.08 0.54
C PRO A 141 26.59 -9.28 0.65
N ILE A 142 25.99 -9.29 1.84
CA ILE A 142 24.79 -8.51 2.16
C ILE A 142 25.09 -7.67 3.38
N GLU A 143 25.07 -6.35 3.22
CA GLU A 143 25.07 -5.41 4.35
C GLU A 143 23.64 -5.30 4.89
N LEU A 144 23.45 -5.46 6.20
CA LEU A 144 22.14 -5.45 6.83
C LEU A 144 22.02 -4.21 7.73
N GLN A 145 20.88 -3.52 7.64
CA GLN A 145 20.51 -2.42 8.51
C GLN A 145 19.01 -2.46 8.77
N LEU A 146 18.62 -2.16 10.00
CA LEU A 146 17.22 -2.03 10.39
C LEU A 146 17.05 -0.75 11.21
N LEU A 147 16.08 0.09 10.81
CA LEU A 147 15.70 1.33 11.52
C LEU A 147 14.23 1.21 11.93
N ASP A 148 13.96 1.16 13.23
CA ASP A 148 12.62 0.88 13.75
C ASP A 148 12.31 1.72 14.99
N HIS A 149 11.04 1.80 15.34
CA HIS A 149 10.51 2.58 16.46
C HIS A 149 9.63 1.76 17.42
N HIS A 150 9.32 0.51 17.08
CA HIS A 150 8.50 -0.35 17.93
C HIS A 150 9.28 -0.83 19.15
N ALA A 151 8.84 -0.40 20.35
CA ALA A 151 9.48 -0.77 21.62
C ALA A 151 9.61 -2.30 21.84
N THR A 152 8.78 -3.10 21.18
CA THR A 152 8.83 -4.57 21.19
C THR A 152 10.08 -5.15 20.51
N GLY A 153 10.85 -4.35 19.77
CA GLY A 153 12.14 -4.72 19.17
C GLY A 153 13.36 -4.55 20.10
N ALA A 154 13.18 -4.11 21.35
CA ALA A 154 14.29 -3.77 22.25
C ALA A 154 15.31 -4.91 22.45
N ASP A 155 14.86 -6.15 22.60
CA ASP A 155 15.75 -7.31 22.74
C ASP A 155 16.61 -7.54 21.48
N CYS A 156 16.07 -7.26 20.29
CA CYS A 156 16.80 -7.34 19.03
C CYS A 156 17.82 -6.20 18.91
N ALA A 157 17.43 -4.97 19.26
CA ALA A 157 18.31 -3.81 19.25
C ALA A 157 19.48 -3.94 20.23
N GLU A 158 19.31 -4.65 21.34
CA GLU A 158 20.42 -4.97 22.26
C GLU A 158 21.32 -6.09 21.72
N ALA A 159 20.76 -7.04 20.96
CA ALA A 159 21.48 -8.22 20.50
C ALA A 159 22.23 -8.04 19.17
N PHE A 160 21.85 -7.05 18.34
CA PHE A 160 22.35 -6.92 16.97
C PHE A 160 22.73 -5.47 16.63
N ASP A 161 24.00 -5.24 16.26
CA ASP A 161 24.53 -3.91 15.91
C ASP A 161 23.83 -3.28 14.70
N TRP A 162 23.30 -4.10 13.79
CA TRP A 162 22.58 -3.64 12.61
C TRP A 162 21.14 -3.20 12.92
N TYR A 163 20.65 -3.37 14.15
CA TYR A 163 19.29 -3.02 14.56
C TYR A 163 19.29 -1.73 15.38
N TYR A 164 18.93 -0.63 14.74
CA TYR A 164 18.73 0.66 15.41
C TYR A 164 17.26 0.83 15.81
N LEU A 165 17.03 1.12 17.10
CA LEU A 165 15.71 1.36 17.66
C LEU A 165 15.63 2.76 18.28
N ASP A 166 14.63 3.53 17.88
CA ASP A 166 14.25 4.78 18.55
C ASP A 166 12.73 4.89 18.68
N THR A 167 12.22 4.83 19.89
CA THR A 167 10.78 4.87 20.20
C THR A 167 10.20 6.29 20.23
N GLU A 168 11.02 7.32 20.03
CA GLU A 168 10.61 8.73 20.09
C GLU A 168 10.42 9.36 18.72
N ARG A 169 10.52 8.61 17.62
CA ARG A 169 10.38 9.06 16.24
C ARG A 169 9.81 7.94 15.37
N CYS A 170 9.04 8.26 14.34
CA CYS A 170 8.54 7.29 13.36
C CYS A 170 9.64 6.84 12.38
N ALA A 171 9.42 5.72 11.69
CA ALA A 171 10.37 5.14 10.74
C ALA A 171 10.66 6.07 9.55
N SER A 172 9.70 6.89 9.12
CA SER A 172 9.90 7.89 8.06
C SER A 172 10.91 8.95 8.48
N LEU A 173 10.84 9.41 9.73
CA LEU A 173 11.78 10.39 10.27
C LEU A 173 13.17 9.78 10.47
N LEU A 174 13.24 8.51 10.91
CA LEU A 174 14.50 7.76 10.97
C LEU A 174 15.11 7.58 9.57
N ALA A 175 14.31 7.20 8.57
CA ALA A 175 14.78 7.03 7.20
C ALA A 175 15.27 8.37 6.61
N PHE A 176 14.57 9.48 6.87
CA PHE A 176 15.03 10.82 6.49
C PHE A 176 16.40 11.13 7.10
N ASP A 177 16.56 10.97 8.42
CA ASP A 177 17.83 11.29 9.09
C ASP A 177 18.99 10.44 8.54
N ALA A 178 18.72 9.17 8.21
CA ALA A 178 19.71 8.27 7.62
C ALA A 178 20.17 8.69 6.21
N VAL A 179 19.35 9.41 5.44
CA VAL A 179 19.67 9.88 4.09
C VAL A 179 19.97 11.38 3.99
N ALA A 180 19.83 12.13 5.08
CA ALA A 180 19.86 13.59 5.07
C ALA A 180 21.19 14.18 4.55
N ASP A 181 22.30 13.46 4.71
CA ASP A 181 23.62 13.88 4.22
C ASP A 181 23.73 13.86 2.68
N GLN A 182 22.79 13.21 1.99
CA GLN A 182 22.73 13.13 0.52
C GLN A 182 21.98 14.30 -0.13
N PHE A 183 21.31 15.13 0.66
CA PHE A 183 20.56 16.27 0.16
C PHE A 183 21.33 17.58 0.29
N ASP A 184 21.13 18.49 -0.67
CA ASP A 184 21.46 19.91 -0.48
C ASP A 184 20.58 20.53 0.64
N GLU A 185 20.93 21.73 1.09
CA GLU A 185 20.27 22.38 2.21
C GLU A 185 18.75 22.58 2.00
N GLY A 186 18.35 22.99 0.80
CA GLY A 186 16.94 23.26 0.49
C GLY A 186 16.12 21.98 0.43
N LYS A 187 16.63 20.95 -0.24
CA LYS A 187 15.96 19.64 -0.30
C LYS A 187 15.94 18.96 1.07
N ARG A 188 17.01 19.09 1.87
CA ARG A 188 17.08 18.57 3.23
C ARG A 188 15.99 19.16 4.12
N GLU A 189 15.80 20.49 4.05
CA GLU A 189 14.77 21.18 4.80
C GLU A 189 13.37 20.71 4.41
N LEU A 190 13.08 20.68 3.11
CA LEU A 190 11.80 20.20 2.59
C LEU A 190 11.51 18.76 3.04
N MET A 191 12.50 17.88 2.92
CA MET A 191 12.31 16.48 3.28
C MET A 191 12.15 16.27 4.78
N ARG A 192 12.81 17.09 5.62
CA ARG A 192 12.60 17.05 7.07
C ARG A 192 11.16 17.38 7.42
N GLN A 193 10.62 18.46 6.87
CA GLN A 193 9.25 18.90 7.14
C GLN A 193 8.23 17.82 6.75
N ARG A 194 8.44 17.15 5.61
CA ARG A 194 7.60 16.03 5.17
C ARG A 194 7.71 14.81 6.10
N ALA A 195 8.91 14.49 6.60
CA ALA A 195 9.11 13.39 7.53
C ALA A 195 8.52 13.67 8.91
N GLU A 196 8.71 14.89 9.45
CA GLU A 196 8.09 15.35 10.70
C GLU A 196 6.55 15.37 10.60
N PHE A 197 6.00 15.73 9.43
CA PHE A 197 4.57 15.65 9.20
C PHE A 197 4.04 14.21 9.30
N ILE A 198 4.77 13.22 8.81
CA ILE A 198 4.40 11.81 8.95
C ILE A 198 4.49 11.37 10.42
N ASP A 199 5.54 11.78 11.14
CA ASP A 199 5.73 11.52 12.58
C ASP A 199 4.52 11.97 13.42
N VAL A 200 3.96 13.14 13.10
CA VAL A 200 2.75 13.67 13.75
C VAL A 200 1.57 12.68 13.65
N GLY A 201 1.35 12.10 12.48
CA GLY A 201 0.27 11.15 12.24
C GLY A 201 0.53 9.81 12.91
N ASP A 202 1.73 9.26 12.68
CA ASP A 202 2.16 7.95 13.14
C ASP A 202 2.16 7.85 14.69
N ARG A 203 2.78 8.83 15.36
CA ARG A 203 2.86 8.88 16.83
C ARG A 203 1.59 9.41 17.50
N TRP A 204 0.56 9.70 16.71
CA TRP A 204 -0.73 10.17 17.20
C TRP A 204 -0.66 11.49 17.99
N LEU A 205 0.10 12.48 17.52
CA LEU A 205 0.33 13.76 18.20
C LEU A 205 -0.89 14.70 18.08
N ARG A 206 -1.97 14.39 18.81
CA ARG A 206 -3.29 15.04 18.69
C ARG A 206 -3.32 16.55 18.84
N ASP A 207 -2.41 17.10 19.64
CA ASP A 207 -2.35 18.53 19.93
C ASP A 207 -1.54 19.31 18.88
N HIS A 208 -0.95 18.63 17.90
CA HIS A 208 -0.25 19.27 16.77
C HIS A 208 -1.25 19.79 15.73
N ASP A 209 -1.00 20.99 15.19
CA ASP A 209 -1.89 21.67 14.23
C ASP A 209 -2.15 20.83 12.96
N ASP A 210 -1.15 20.04 12.56
CA ASP A 210 -1.24 19.17 11.38
C ASP A 210 -1.81 17.77 11.64
N PHE A 211 -2.17 17.42 12.87
CA PHE A 211 -2.64 16.09 13.21
C PHE A 211 -3.80 15.62 12.31
N ARG A 212 -4.81 16.47 12.09
CA ARG A 212 -5.95 16.13 11.21
C ARG A 212 -5.53 15.92 9.76
N ARG A 213 -4.56 16.69 9.27
CA ARG A 213 -4.02 16.56 7.91
C ARG A 213 -3.23 15.26 7.77
N ALA A 214 -2.44 14.91 8.79
CA ALA A 214 -1.69 13.66 8.81
C ALA A 214 -2.61 12.44 8.79
N ILE A 215 -3.68 12.43 9.62
CA ILE A 215 -4.70 11.35 9.59
C ILE A 215 -5.38 11.25 8.22
N TYR A 216 -5.65 12.37 7.55
CA TYR A 216 -6.20 12.35 6.20
C TYR A 216 -5.23 11.71 5.20
N LEU A 217 -3.93 12.04 5.27
CA LEU A 217 -2.91 11.41 4.41
C LEU A 217 -2.78 9.91 4.68
N ILE A 218 -2.84 9.47 5.94
CA ILE A 218 -2.88 8.04 6.31
C ILE A 218 -4.05 7.37 5.58
N GLY A 219 -5.25 7.92 5.73
CA GLY A 219 -6.44 7.42 5.04
C GLY A 219 -6.23 7.35 3.53
N LEU A 220 -5.63 8.37 2.93
CA LEU A 220 -5.42 8.46 1.49
C LEU A 220 -4.41 7.43 0.95
N VAL A 221 -3.31 7.17 1.66
CA VAL A 221 -2.28 6.19 1.29
C VAL A 221 -2.74 4.75 1.54
N MET A 222 -3.58 4.55 2.55
CA MET A 222 -4.15 3.25 2.89
C MET A 222 -5.43 2.92 2.10
N GLN A 223 -6.10 3.91 1.51
CA GLN A 223 -7.32 3.72 0.71
C GLN A 223 -7.06 2.97 -0.60
N ASP A 224 -8.10 2.24 -1.02
CA ASP A 224 -8.13 1.15 -2.00
C ASP A 224 -7.14 1.18 -3.17
N ASP A 225 -6.67 -0.03 -3.48
CA ASP A 225 -5.81 -0.33 -4.61
C ASP A 225 -6.62 -0.56 -5.89
N HIS A 226 -6.84 0.51 -6.67
CA HIS A 226 -7.44 0.44 -8.02
C HIS A 226 -6.62 -0.38 -9.03
N LEU A 227 -5.38 -0.74 -8.66
CA LEU A 227 -4.44 -1.49 -9.48
C LEU A 227 -4.44 -2.96 -9.10
N ALA A 228 -4.16 -3.83 -10.09
CA ALA A 228 -4.07 -5.26 -9.87
C ALA A 228 -3.11 -5.64 -8.71
N PRO A 229 -3.49 -6.57 -7.80
CA PRO A 229 -2.70 -6.92 -6.62
C PRO A 229 -1.22 -7.24 -6.86
N PRO A 230 -0.83 -7.94 -7.95
CA PRO A 230 0.58 -8.27 -8.19
C PRO A 230 1.46 -7.05 -8.51
N LEU A 231 0.88 -5.91 -8.90
CA LEU A 231 1.60 -4.73 -9.39
C LEU A 231 2.14 -3.86 -8.24
N LYS A 232 2.86 -4.46 -7.29
CA LYS A 232 3.35 -3.82 -6.05
C LYS A 232 4.14 -2.52 -6.33
N ASP A 233 4.99 -2.52 -7.34
CA ASP A 233 5.81 -1.35 -7.69
C ASP A 233 4.97 -0.20 -8.26
N LEU A 234 4.01 -0.50 -9.14
CA LEU A 234 3.12 0.50 -9.70
C LEU A 234 2.20 1.08 -8.62
N LYS A 235 1.75 0.24 -7.68
CA LYS A 235 0.95 0.62 -6.51
C LYS A 235 1.72 1.54 -5.56
N ARG A 236 3.03 1.31 -5.38
CA ARG A 236 3.90 2.21 -4.62
C ARG A 236 4.11 3.54 -5.34
N ALA A 237 4.39 3.50 -6.64
CA ALA A 237 4.53 4.71 -7.45
C ALA A 237 3.26 5.57 -7.42
N TYR A 238 2.08 4.94 -7.41
CA TYR A 238 0.81 5.64 -7.24
C TYR A 238 0.68 6.30 -5.85
N ARG A 239 1.05 5.59 -4.78
CA ARG A 239 1.07 6.16 -3.42
C ARG A 239 2.00 7.36 -3.33
N PHE A 240 3.22 7.26 -3.85
CA PHE A 240 4.18 8.37 -3.88
C PHE A 240 3.66 9.55 -4.70
N HIS A 241 3.00 9.30 -5.84
CA HIS A 241 2.36 10.36 -6.63
C HIS A 241 1.29 11.11 -5.82
N VAL A 242 0.46 10.38 -5.07
CA VAL A 242 -0.59 10.97 -4.24
C VAL A 242 -0.01 11.70 -3.03
N MET A 243 1.01 11.14 -2.38
CA MET A 243 1.75 11.78 -1.29
C MET A 243 2.39 13.10 -1.75
N GLU A 244 3.07 13.09 -2.90
CA GLU A 244 3.71 14.29 -3.47
C GLU A 244 2.67 15.39 -3.76
N ALA A 245 1.52 15.03 -4.33
CA ALA A 245 0.44 15.98 -4.57
C ALA A 245 -0.13 16.56 -3.27
N PHE A 246 -0.30 15.71 -2.26
CA PHE A 246 -0.76 16.13 -0.94
C PHE A 246 0.25 17.07 -0.25
N PHE A 247 1.53 16.72 -0.23
CA PHE A 247 2.56 17.55 0.38
C PHE A 247 2.65 18.92 -0.28
N ARG A 248 2.63 18.99 -1.61
CA ARG A 248 2.61 20.27 -2.34
C ARG A 248 1.40 21.14 -2.00
N SER A 249 0.22 20.52 -1.91
CA SER A 249 -1.01 21.20 -1.49
C SER A 249 -0.86 21.75 -0.07
N HIS A 250 -0.38 20.93 0.86
CA HIS A 250 -0.15 21.31 2.25
C HIS A 250 0.88 22.44 2.39
N GLU A 251 2.02 22.34 1.70
CA GLU A 251 3.09 23.36 1.65
C GLU A 251 2.59 24.70 1.10
N SER A 252 1.63 24.67 0.18
CA SER A 252 1.00 25.88 -0.37
C SER A 252 -0.04 26.53 0.56
N GLY A 253 -0.36 25.90 1.70
CA GLY A 253 -1.37 26.36 2.64
C GLY A 253 -2.81 26.06 2.20
N GLU A 254 -3.01 25.17 1.22
CA GLU A 254 -4.33 24.77 0.75
C GLU A 254 -5.10 23.99 1.83
N SER A 255 -6.43 24.14 1.84
CA SER A 255 -7.29 23.43 2.80
C SER A 255 -7.51 21.97 2.38
N LEU A 256 -7.82 21.10 3.35
CA LEU A 256 -8.17 19.70 3.04
C LEU A 256 -9.38 19.60 2.10
N GLU A 257 -10.39 20.46 2.26
CA GLU A 257 -11.56 20.48 1.38
C GLU A 257 -11.16 20.82 -0.07
N ALA A 258 -10.26 21.80 -0.27
CA ALA A 258 -9.77 22.14 -1.60
C ALA A 258 -8.98 20.97 -2.21
N PHE A 259 -8.13 20.31 -1.42
CA PHE A 259 -7.43 19.10 -1.86
C PHE A 259 -8.38 17.94 -2.21
N GLU A 260 -9.40 17.69 -1.40
CA GLU A 260 -10.43 16.66 -1.66
C GLU A 260 -11.15 16.91 -2.98
N ARG A 261 -11.49 18.18 -3.29
CA ARG A 261 -12.16 18.56 -4.55
C ARG A 261 -11.30 18.29 -5.78
N GLN A 262 -9.98 18.37 -5.69
CA GLN A 262 -9.06 18.10 -6.80
C GLN A 262 -8.55 16.64 -6.84
N LEU A 263 -8.90 15.80 -5.86
CA LEU A 263 -8.33 14.45 -5.72
C LEU A 263 -8.59 13.59 -6.96
N PHE A 264 -9.74 13.76 -7.63
CA PHE A 264 -10.00 13.11 -8.92
C PHE A 264 -8.92 13.41 -9.96
N GLU A 265 -8.55 14.69 -10.12
CA GLU A 265 -7.53 15.12 -11.09
C GLU A 265 -6.14 14.66 -10.67
N VAL A 266 -5.82 14.69 -9.37
CA VAL A 266 -4.56 14.11 -8.84
C VAL A 266 -4.46 12.65 -9.24
N ARG A 267 -5.49 11.83 -8.96
CA ARG A 267 -5.49 10.41 -9.30
C ARG A 267 -5.42 10.17 -10.81
N LYS A 268 -6.19 10.94 -11.60
CA LYS A 268 -6.18 10.86 -13.06
C LYS A 268 -4.80 11.22 -13.64
N ALA A 269 -4.10 12.19 -13.07
CA ALA A 269 -2.78 12.61 -13.54
C ALA A 269 -1.75 11.47 -13.49
N PHE A 270 -1.87 10.51 -12.56
CA PHE A 270 -0.99 9.33 -12.53
C PHE A 270 -1.05 8.52 -13.82
N LEU A 271 -2.23 8.42 -14.44
CA LEU A 271 -2.45 7.67 -15.68
C LEU A 271 -1.85 8.34 -16.92
N LYS A 272 -1.47 9.63 -16.83
CA LYS A 272 -0.94 10.39 -17.96
C LYS A 272 0.34 9.74 -18.49
N GLY A 273 0.34 9.35 -19.76
CA GLY A 273 1.45 8.67 -20.41
C GLY A 273 1.60 7.18 -20.04
N ARG A 274 0.75 6.66 -19.14
CA ARG A 274 0.69 5.24 -18.77
C ARG A 274 -0.46 4.50 -19.46
N VAL A 275 -1.49 5.23 -19.89
CA VAL A 275 -2.58 4.72 -20.73
C VAL A 275 -2.66 5.47 -22.05
N GLU A 276 -3.34 4.88 -23.03
CA GLU A 276 -3.57 5.51 -24.33
C GLU A 276 -4.31 6.85 -24.19
N LYS A 277 -4.02 7.81 -25.07
CA LYS A 277 -4.64 9.14 -25.04
C LYS A 277 -6.17 9.09 -25.12
N ARG A 278 -6.75 8.14 -25.85
CA ARG A 278 -8.21 7.97 -25.93
C ARG A 278 -8.81 7.56 -24.58
N VAL A 279 -8.18 6.60 -23.89
CA VAL A 279 -8.59 6.12 -22.56
C VAL A 279 -8.46 7.23 -21.53
N PHE A 280 -7.34 7.96 -21.55
CA PHE A 280 -7.10 9.07 -20.62
C PHE A 280 -8.19 10.15 -20.72
N ASN A 281 -8.56 10.54 -21.94
CA ASN A 281 -9.48 11.64 -22.22
C ASN A 281 -10.97 11.24 -22.27
N ASP A 282 -11.30 9.95 -22.23
CA ASP A 282 -12.71 9.52 -22.26
C ASP A 282 -13.44 9.90 -20.97
N GLU A 283 -14.43 10.79 -21.06
CA GLU A 283 -15.23 11.27 -19.93
C GLU A 283 -16.36 10.30 -19.54
N ASN A 284 -16.71 9.35 -20.41
CA ASN A 284 -17.71 8.32 -20.13
C ASN A 284 -17.09 7.06 -19.51
N LEU A 285 -15.76 7.01 -19.41
CA LEU A 285 -15.03 5.92 -18.78
C LEU A 285 -14.69 6.27 -17.32
N PRO A 286 -15.22 5.53 -16.33
CA PRO A 286 -14.89 5.75 -14.92
C PRO A 286 -13.38 5.70 -14.65
N LEU A 287 -12.91 6.48 -13.69
CA LEU A 287 -11.48 6.55 -13.37
C LEU A 287 -10.91 5.18 -12.98
N ASN A 288 -11.65 4.39 -12.20
CA ASN A 288 -11.22 3.04 -11.82
C ASN A 288 -11.04 2.13 -13.03
N ASP A 289 -11.91 2.22 -14.04
CA ASP A 289 -11.76 1.43 -15.26
C ASP A 289 -10.49 1.82 -16.03
N LYS A 290 -10.08 3.09 -16.00
CA LYS A 290 -8.79 3.51 -16.56
C LYS A 290 -7.59 2.90 -15.81
N PHE A 291 -7.67 2.75 -14.49
CA PHE A 291 -6.67 2.03 -13.69
C PHE A 291 -6.67 0.51 -13.97
N HIS A 292 -7.85 -0.08 -14.19
CA HIS A 292 -7.98 -1.48 -14.58
C HIS A 292 -7.35 -1.73 -15.96
N MET A 293 -7.58 -0.83 -16.93
CA MET A 293 -6.94 -0.89 -18.25
C MET A 293 -5.42 -0.72 -18.17
N LEU A 294 -4.92 0.18 -17.31
CA LEU A 294 -3.49 0.27 -17.02
C LEU A 294 -2.96 -1.06 -16.48
N SER A 295 -3.66 -1.65 -15.51
CA SER A 295 -3.27 -2.94 -14.95
C SER A 295 -3.22 -4.03 -16.03
N ALA A 296 -4.27 -4.17 -16.84
CA ALA A 296 -4.31 -5.11 -17.96
C ALA A 296 -3.19 -4.88 -18.99
N SER A 297 -2.73 -3.64 -19.18
CA SER A 297 -1.65 -3.32 -20.12
C SER A 297 -0.26 -3.75 -19.68
N VAL A 298 -0.05 -3.96 -18.38
CA VAL A 298 1.26 -4.31 -17.81
C VAL A 298 1.30 -5.75 -17.27
N LEU A 299 0.15 -6.42 -17.18
CA LEU A 299 0.08 -7.81 -16.78
C LEU A 299 0.43 -8.73 -17.95
N ASP A 300 1.21 -9.76 -17.64
CA ASP A 300 1.61 -10.84 -18.53
C ASP A 300 1.42 -12.21 -17.82
N GLU A 301 1.93 -13.27 -18.45
CA GLU A 301 1.81 -14.64 -17.96
C GLU A 301 2.57 -14.90 -16.65
N ASP A 302 3.58 -14.09 -16.32
CA ASP A 302 4.32 -14.21 -15.05
C ASP A 302 3.45 -13.77 -13.86
N PHE A 303 2.52 -12.82 -14.09
CA PHE A 303 1.56 -12.35 -13.09
C PHE A 303 0.24 -13.12 -13.11
N VAL A 304 -0.21 -13.54 -14.30
CA VAL A 304 -1.49 -14.22 -14.52
C VAL A 304 -1.24 -15.50 -15.31
N PRO A 305 -1.00 -16.64 -14.64
CA PRO A 305 -0.84 -17.92 -15.30
C PRO A 305 -2.06 -18.26 -16.15
N VAL A 306 -1.81 -18.70 -17.38
CA VAL A 306 -2.84 -19.13 -18.32
C VAL A 306 -2.82 -20.66 -18.42
N LEU A 307 -3.96 -21.29 -18.14
CA LEU A 307 -4.15 -22.73 -18.29
C LEU A 307 -5.04 -23.01 -19.49
N GLU A 308 -4.72 -24.06 -20.25
CA GLU A 308 -5.62 -24.54 -21.29
C GLU A 308 -6.61 -25.55 -20.70
N ILE A 309 -7.91 -25.26 -20.81
CA ILE A 309 -8.99 -26.14 -20.37
C ILE A 309 -9.88 -26.40 -21.57
N GLU A 310 -9.77 -27.59 -22.17
CA GLU A 310 -10.52 -27.97 -23.38
C GLU A 310 -10.33 -26.98 -24.55
N GLY A 311 -9.10 -26.53 -24.78
CA GLY A 311 -8.79 -25.54 -25.81
C GLY A 311 -9.17 -24.10 -25.46
N VAL A 312 -9.65 -23.84 -24.23
CA VAL A 312 -9.97 -22.49 -23.73
C VAL A 312 -8.80 -21.95 -22.90
N ARG A 313 -8.24 -20.80 -23.30
CA ARG A 313 -7.17 -20.13 -22.55
C ARG A 313 -7.76 -19.45 -21.31
N THR A 314 -7.45 -20.01 -20.15
CA THR A 314 -8.04 -19.63 -18.87
C THR A 314 -7.03 -18.92 -17.99
N GLY A 315 -7.21 -17.61 -17.78
CA GLY A 315 -6.40 -16.84 -16.84
C GLY A 315 -6.76 -17.15 -15.39
N VAL A 316 -5.77 -17.36 -14.53
CA VAL A 316 -5.94 -17.73 -13.13
C VAL A 316 -5.63 -16.55 -12.20
N PHE A 317 -6.61 -16.15 -11.38
CA PHE A 317 -6.52 -14.97 -10.50
C PHE A 317 -6.76 -15.35 -9.04
N PHE A 318 -5.73 -15.29 -8.19
CA PHE A 318 -5.81 -15.72 -6.80
C PHE A 318 -6.01 -14.56 -5.81
N ASN A 319 -7.13 -14.57 -5.08
CA ASN A 319 -7.49 -13.59 -4.04
C ASN A 319 -7.57 -12.13 -4.51
N TRP A 320 -7.94 -11.89 -5.76
CA TRP A 320 -8.14 -10.52 -6.25
C TRP A 320 -9.45 -9.92 -5.69
N PRO A 321 -9.46 -8.62 -5.34
CA PRO A 321 -10.69 -7.87 -5.10
C PRO A 321 -11.63 -7.98 -6.31
N HIS A 322 -12.93 -8.13 -6.06
CA HIS A 322 -13.89 -8.46 -7.11
C HIS A 322 -14.03 -7.34 -8.16
N ASP A 323 -14.00 -6.09 -7.72
CA ASP A 323 -14.05 -4.90 -8.58
C ASP A 323 -12.83 -4.80 -9.49
N VAL A 324 -11.62 -4.95 -8.93
CA VAL A 324 -10.37 -4.94 -9.68
C VAL A 324 -10.32 -6.12 -10.66
N TRP A 325 -10.65 -7.33 -10.18
CA TRP A 325 -10.69 -8.52 -11.03
C TRP A 325 -11.62 -8.32 -12.22
N ARG A 326 -12.87 -7.90 -11.97
CA ARG A 326 -13.86 -7.68 -13.04
C ARG A 326 -13.39 -6.65 -14.07
N GLY A 327 -12.83 -5.53 -13.62
CA GLY A 327 -12.37 -4.49 -14.54
C GLY A 327 -11.17 -4.92 -15.38
N VAL A 328 -10.22 -5.62 -14.77
CA VAL A 328 -9.01 -6.08 -15.47
C VAL A 328 -9.34 -7.16 -16.50
N ILE A 329 -10.15 -8.16 -16.14
CA ILE A 329 -10.46 -9.27 -17.05
C ILE A 329 -11.25 -8.81 -18.27
N MET A 330 -12.08 -7.77 -18.16
CA MET A 330 -12.81 -7.22 -19.31
C MET A 330 -11.83 -6.74 -20.39
N ASP A 331 -10.80 -5.97 -20.02
CA ASP A 331 -9.78 -5.50 -20.97
C ASP A 331 -8.91 -6.66 -21.50
N MET A 332 -8.46 -7.57 -20.61
CA MET A 332 -7.64 -8.73 -21.01
C MET A 332 -8.37 -9.66 -21.98
N MET A 333 -9.68 -9.87 -21.79
CA MET A 333 -10.50 -10.77 -22.60
C MET A 333 -11.03 -10.10 -23.87
N GLU A 334 -11.69 -8.94 -23.76
CA GLU A 334 -12.46 -8.34 -24.86
C GLU A 334 -11.60 -7.46 -25.77
N VAL A 335 -10.63 -6.74 -25.21
CA VAL A 335 -9.81 -5.77 -25.95
C VAL A 335 -8.50 -6.40 -26.40
N ARG A 336 -7.83 -7.13 -25.52
CA ARG A 336 -6.49 -7.69 -25.78
C ARG A 336 -6.49 -9.11 -26.31
N GLY A 337 -7.57 -9.87 -26.08
CA GLY A 337 -7.65 -11.28 -26.49
C GLY A 337 -6.57 -12.17 -25.85
N GLN A 338 -6.08 -11.81 -24.66
CA GLN A 338 -5.03 -12.55 -23.94
C GLN A 338 -5.56 -13.88 -23.40
N ILE A 339 -6.82 -13.89 -22.96
CA ILE A 339 -7.50 -15.04 -22.38
C ILE A 339 -8.94 -15.12 -22.91
N ASP A 340 -9.49 -16.32 -22.97
CA ASP A 340 -10.86 -16.58 -23.44
C ASP A 340 -11.83 -16.74 -22.25
N MET A 341 -11.29 -17.12 -21.10
CA MET A 341 -12.00 -17.27 -19.82
C MET A 341 -11.11 -16.80 -18.67
N ALA A 342 -11.71 -16.23 -17.64
CA ALA A 342 -11.04 -15.87 -16.39
C ALA A 342 -11.60 -16.70 -15.23
N MET A 343 -10.70 -17.22 -14.39
CA MET A 343 -11.03 -17.97 -13.19
C MET A 343 -10.46 -17.25 -11.95
N GLY A 344 -11.34 -16.59 -11.21
CA GLY A 344 -11.05 -16.02 -9.89
C GLY A 344 -11.16 -17.07 -8.80
N ILE A 345 -10.15 -17.17 -7.95
CA ILE A 345 -10.03 -18.21 -6.91
C ILE A 345 -9.81 -17.55 -5.56
N ARG A 346 -10.49 -18.04 -4.53
CA ARG A 346 -10.26 -17.59 -3.14
C ARG A 346 -9.44 -18.61 -2.37
N GLY A 347 -8.78 -18.17 -1.29
CA GLY A 347 -8.01 -19.05 -0.40
C GLY A 347 -8.78 -20.26 0.14
N ASN A 348 -10.13 -20.14 0.22
CA ASN A 348 -11.02 -21.21 0.64
C ASN A 348 -11.47 -22.17 -0.48
N GLY A 349 -10.88 -22.08 -1.68
CA GLY A 349 -11.18 -22.94 -2.82
C GLY A 349 -12.38 -22.52 -3.67
N ARG A 350 -13.13 -21.47 -3.29
CA ARG A 350 -14.26 -20.98 -4.11
C ARG A 350 -13.79 -20.35 -5.41
N LEU A 351 -14.53 -20.64 -6.48
CA LEU A 351 -14.25 -20.21 -7.85
C LEU A 351 -15.34 -19.27 -8.38
N SER A 352 -14.91 -18.28 -9.15
CA SER A 352 -15.74 -17.42 -9.99
C SER A 352 -15.20 -17.46 -11.42
N LEU A 353 -16.02 -17.86 -12.38
CA LEU A 353 -15.64 -17.93 -13.78
C LEU A 353 -16.36 -16.86 -14.59
N ARG A 354 -15.66 -16.24 -15.54
CA ARG A 354 -16.21 -15.33 -16.56
C ARG A 354 -15.64 -15.68 -17.92
N ALA A 355 -16.47 -15.67 -18.95
CA ALA A 355 -16.05 -16.07 -20.28
C ALA A 355 -16.65 -15.15 -21.37
N ASN A 356 -15.90 -15.00 -22.45
CA ASN A 356 -16.37 -14.29 -23.65
C ASN A 356 -17.46 -15.12 -24.38
N PRO A 357 -18.26 -14.48 -25.26
CA PRO A 357 -19.16 -15.20 -26.14
C PRO A 357 -18.44 -16.32 -26.90
N GLY A 358 -19.05 -17.51 -26.94
CA GLY A 358 -18.47 -18.71 -27.58
C GLY A 358 -17.83 -19.71 -26.61
N VAL A 359 -17.61 -19.32 -25.35
CA VAL A 359 -17.14 -20.23 -24.28
C VAL A 359 -18.26 -20.43 -23.26
N ASN A 360 -18.51 -21.68 -22.84
CA ASN A 360 -19.52 -22.00 -21.83
C ASN A 360 -18.87 -22.31 -20.46
N ALA A 361 -18.66 -21.26 -19.66
CA ALA A 361 -18.12 -21.38 -18.31
C ALA A 361 -18.98 -22.24 -17.38
N GLY A 362 -20.30 -22.28 -17.61
CA GLY A 362 -21.24 -23.10 -16.84
C GLY A 362 -20.97 -24.59 -17.00
N GLU A 363 -20.77 -25.04 -18.24
CA GLU A 363 -20.45 -26.44 -18.55
C GLU A 363 -19.07 -26.85 -18.02
N ILE A 364 -18.05 -26.00 -18.22
CA ILE A 364 -16.70 -26.25 -17.68
C ILE A 364 -16.77 -26.36 -16.14
N SER A 365 -17.48 -25.43 -15.49
CA SER A 365 -17.62 -25.45 -14.03
C SER A 365 -18.34 -26.69 -13.52
N ALA A 366 -19.42 -27.10 -14.18
CA ALA A 366 -20.16 -28.30 -13.81
C ALA A 366 -19.33 -29.59 -13.98
N ARG A 367 -18.50 -29.65 -15.04
CA ARG A 367 -17.68 -30.83 -15.35
C ARG A 367 -16.52 -31.00 -14.37
N TYR A 368 -15.77 -29.92 -14.10
CA TYR A 368 -14.50 -30.00 -13.39
C TYR A 368 -14.57 -29.55 -11.93
N PHE A 369 -15.47 -28.62 -11.60
CA PHE A 369 -15.42 -27.88 -10.33
C PHE A 369 -16.70 -27.99 -9.51
N GLY A 370 -17.52 -29.02 -9.77
CA GLY A 370 -18.75 -29.29 -9.04
C GLY A 370 -19.74 -28.12 -9.02
N GLY A 371 -19.64 -27.23 -10.01
CA GLY A 371 -20.34 -25.95 -10.04
C GLY A 371 -21.40 -25.86 -11.12
N GLY A 372 -21.68 -24.63 -11.57
CA GLY A 372 -22.63 -24.35 -12.64
C GLY A 372 -22.90 -22.86 -12.78
N GLY A 373 -23.67 -22.50 -13.82
CA GLY A 373 -24.04 -21.11 -14.09
C GLY A 373 -24.46 -20.87 -15.55
N HIS A 374 -24.46 -19.61 -15.94
CA HIS A 374 -24.69 -19.20 -17.32
C HIS A 374 -23.41 -19.33 -18.16
N PRO A 375 -23.50 -19.39 -19.51
CA PRO A 375 -22.32 -19.50 -20.37
C PRO A 375 -21.22 -18.46 -20.09
N GLY A 376 -21.59 -17.19 -19.87
CA GLY A 376 -20.63 -16.13 -19.57
C GLY A 376 -20.25 -15.97 -18.10
N ALA A 377 -20.92 -16.66 -17.17
CA ALA A 377 -20.69 -16.49 -15.73
C ALA A 377 -21.11 -17.72 -14.92
N ALA A 378 -20.14 -18.33 -14.23
CA ALA A 378 -20.36 -19.50 -13.40
C ALA A 378 -19.62 -19.40 -12.06
N GLY A 379 -20.01 -20.27 -11.12
CA GLY A 379 -19.30 -20.50 -9.88
C GLY A 379 -18.97 -21.98 -9.73
N GLY A 380 -18.04 -22.29 -8.83
CA GLY A 380 -17.63 -23.66 -8.50
C GLY A 380 -16.71 -23.68 -7.29
N GLU A 381 -16.12 -24.84 -7.01
CA GLU A 381 -15.19 -25.00 -5.91
C GLU A 381 -14.10 -26.04 -6.20
N LEU A 382 -12.92 -25.81 -5.62
CA LEU A 382 -11.86 -26.81 -5.53
C LEU A 382 -12.06 -27.65 -4.28
N LYS A 383 -11.62 -28.92 -4.34
CA LYS A 383 -11.60 -29.80 -3.17
C LYS A 383 -10.62 -29.32 -2.10
N ASP A 384 -9.54 -28.64 -2.51
CA ASP A 384 -8.63 -28.00 -1.59
C ASP A 384 -9.19 -26.64 -1.15
N THR A 385 -9.41 -26.50 0.15
CA THR A 385 -10.01 -25.32 0.78
C THR A 385 -8.99 -24.48 1.56
N ARG A 386 -7.69 -24.77 1.44
CA ARG A 386 -6.61 -24.05 2.14
C ARG A 386 -5.47 -23.70 1.16
N LEU A 387 -5.84 -22.96 0.13
CA LEU A 387 -4.89 -22.46 -0.85
C LEU A 387 -4.05 -21.33 -0.24
N ARG A 388 -2.73 -21.41 -0.45
CA ARG A 388 -1.74 -20.54 0.22
C ARG A 388 -1.34 -19.38 -0.67
N ASP A 389 -1.15 -19.67 -1.94
CA ASP A 389 -0.63 -18.76 -2.95
C ASP A 389 -1.14 -19.18 -4.34
N LEU A 390 -0.78 -18.37 -5.35
CA LEU A 390 -1.14 -18.59 -6.74
C LEU A 390 -0.61 -19.93 -7.29
N ALA A 391 0.62 -20.32 -6.94
CA ALA A 391 1.21 -21.56 -7.41
C ALA A 391 0.47 -22.79 -6.84
N HIS A 392 0.08 -22.73 -5.57
CA HIS A 392 -0.74 -23.76 -4.94
C HIS A 392 -2.12 -23.85 -5.61
N ALA A 393 -2.75 -22.71 -5.92
CA ALA A 393 -4.03 -22.66 -6.62
C ALA A 393 -3.95 -23.26 -8.04
N VAL A 394 -2.93 -22.91 -8.81
CA VAL A 394 -2.67 -23.47 -10.15
C VAL A 394 -2.48 -24.99 -10.07
N SER A 395 -1.65 -25.47 -9.13
CA SER A 395 -1.43 -26.91 -8.94
C SER A 395 -2.72 -27.64 -8.55
N ALA A 396 -3.57 -27.02 -7.71
CA ALA A 396 -4.85 -27.60 -7.31
C ALA A 396 -5.83 -27.72 -8.49
N ILE A 397 -5.84 -26.74 -9.40
CA ILE A 397 -6.64 -26.78 -10.64
C ILE A 397 -6.14 -27.91 -11.54
N GLN A 398 -4.84 -27.97 -11.83
CA GLN A 398 -4.26 -29.00 -12.70
C GLN A 398 -4.60 -30.41 -12.19
N LYS A 399 -4.43 -30.66 -10.89
CA LYS A 399 -4.82 -31.94 -10.26
C LYS A 399 -6.31 -32.26 -10.39
N THR A 400 -7.17 -31.25 -10.46
CA THR A 400 -8.62 -31.42 -10.63
C THR A 400 -8.94 -31.79 -12.07
N LEU A 401 -8.28 -31.15 -13.04
CA LEU A 401 -8.40 -31.45 -14.46
C LEU A 401 -7.92 -32.88 -14.77
N GLU A 402 -6.78 -33.30 -14.24
CA GLU A 402 -6.22 -34.66 -14.44
C GLU A 402 -7.11 -35.80 -13.92
N LYS A 403 -7.88 -35.55 -12.85
CA LYS A 403 -8.75 -36.56 -12.22
C LYS A 403 -10.10 -36.70 -12.89
N THR A 404 -10.48 -35.75 -13.72
CA THR A 404 -11.78 -35.72 -14.37
C THR A 404 -11.58 -36.25 -15.78
N PRO A 405 -12.16 -37.41 -16.15
CA PRO A 405 -12.02 -37.92 -17.50
C PRO A 405 -12.53 -36.87 -18.49
N THR A 406 -11.71 -36.51 -19.48
CA THR A 406 -12.19 -35.76 -20.64
C THR A 406 -13.26 -36.63 -21.30
N GLY A 407 -14.49 -36.13 -21.38
CA GLY A 407 -15.63 -36.88 -21.88
C GLY A 407 -15.48 -37.21 -23.36
N GLY A 408 -14.75 -38.28 -23.68
CA GLY A 408 -14.80 -38.97 -24.96
C GLY A 408 -15.91 -40.00 -24.95
N GLU A 409 -16.89 -39.79 -25.83
CA GLU A 409 -17.97 -40.71 -26.24
C GLU A 409 -18.95 -41.19 -25.15
N ARG A 410 -20.12 -40.56 -25.13
CA ARG A 410 -21.40 -41.27 -24.91
C ARG A 410 -22.33 -41.01 -26.08
#